data_AF-A0A842RE19-F1
#
_entry.id   AF-A0A842RE19-F1
#
_cell.length_a   1.000
_cell.length_b   1.000
_cell.length_c   1.000
_cell.angle_alpha   90.00
_cell.angle_beta   90.00
_cell.angle_gamma   90.00
#
_symmetry.space_group_name_H-M   'P 1'
#
loop_
_entity.id
_entity.type
_entity.pdbx_description
1 polymer ?
#
loop_
_entity_poly.entity_id
_entity_poly.type
_entity_poly.pdbx_seq_one_letter_code
_entity_poly.pdbx_strand_id
1 'polypeptide(L)'
;MTKYFLGRPLNIACNNCKTPLQKDVPICPYCRVVRTDQYSRDELFDYLEEFFPTRLTHKKKPVSTAKRLKTRDFWEWYSFGIFTFGIGYYIYLLVTLKDMNDHWDYPHGSYETTTKNDLFTSFLLLLTTSFFGAIIIQYNRYQKLYTHILNAPRVGSLRVPLRGKSIFWLFVLQTILFLALVALIFFGISAFLAGMFFEFNSLWITLLFLIGSGLILVLYFLVHILIVIFEREWQSIFNDHIIWHMQLEAKNVSIFSPLAKDINYKKT
;
A
#
# COMPACT_ATOMS: atom_id res chain seq x y z
N MET A 1 -14.42 39.64 9.11
CA MET A 1 -14.74 38.82 10.30
C MET A 1 -13.44 38.32 10.91
N THR A 2 -12.95 39.04 11.91
CA THR A 2 -11.63 38.87 12.53
C THR A 2 -11.82 38.13 13.84
N LYS A 3 -11.32 36.88 13.93
CA LYS A 3 -11.37 36.10 15.18
C LYS A 3 -10.32 36.64 16.15
N TYR A 4 -10.76 36.95 17.37
CA TYR A 4 -9.93 37.39 18.49
C TYR A 4 -8.89 36.32 18.86
N PHE A 5 -7.61 36.63 18.70
CA PHE A 5 -6.50 35.86 19.26
C PHE A 5 -6.25 36.32 20.71
N LEU A 6 -6.77 35.54 21.64
CA LEU A 6 -6.41 35.36 23.05
C LEU A 6 -5.34 36.31 23.65
N GLY A 7 -5.81 37.27 24.45
CA GLY A 7 -5.43 37.46 25.87
C GLY A 7 -3.97 37.51 26.36
N ARG A 8 -2.95 37.66 25.50
CA ARG A 8 -1.55 37.91 25.93
C ARG A 8 -1.16 39.38 25.74
N PRO A 9 -0.34 39.98 26.62
CA PRO A 9 0.10 41.36 26.47
C PRO A 9 0.84 41.56 25.14
N LEU A 10 0.25 42.39 24.27
CA LEU A 10 0.81 42.86 23.00
C LEU A 10 1.94 43.84 23.31
N ASN A 11 3.21 43.50 23.04
CA ASN A 11 4.30 44.39 23.42
C ASN A 11 5.45 44.50 22.42
N ILE A 12 5.23 44.25 21.12
CA ILE A 12 6.19 44.69 20.09
C ILE A 12 5.45 45.17 18.84
N ALA A 13 5.79 46.36 18.33
CA ALA A 13 5.27 46.87 17.07
C ALA A 13 6.08 46.31 15.89
N CYS A 14 5.41 45.96 14.79
CA CYS A 14 6.10 45.57 13.56
C CYS A 14 7.00 46.71 13.06
N ASN A 15 8.27 46.44 12.75
CA ASN A 15 9.20 47.46 12.27
C ASN A 15 8.72 48.15 10.98
N ASN A 16 8.05 47.41 10.10
CA ASN A 16 7.54 47.89 8.81
C ASN A 16 6.16 48.57 8.91
N CYS A 17 5.13 47.87 9.40
CA CYS A 17 3.75 48.38 9.37
C CYS A 17 3.26 48.98 10.71
N LYS A 18 4.12 49.01 11.75
CA LYS A 18 3.84 49.53 13.11
C LYS A 18 2.66 48.89 13.85
N THR A 19 1.98 47.91 13.25
CA THR A 19 0.90 47.16 13.89
C THR A 19 1.44 46.38 15.09
N PRO A 20 0.73 46.36 16.23
CA PRO A 20 1.14 45.59 17.40
C PRO A 20 1.08 44.09 17.10
N LEU A 21 2.13 43.37 17.53
CA LEU A 21 2.32 41.94 17.33
C LEU A 21 2.57 41.24 18.67
N GLN A 22 2.26 39.95 18.69
CA GLN A 22 2.69 39.07 19.77
C GLN A 22 4.20 38.82 19.65
N LYS A 23 4.88 38.75 20.80
CA LYS A 23 6.33 38.53 20.88
C LYS A 23 6.76 37.17 20.34
N ASP A 24 5.83 36.24 20.13
CA ASP A 24 6.12 34.86 19.70
C ASP A 24 5.87 34.66 18.19
N VAL A 25 5.58 35.72 17.45
CA VAL A 25 5.26 35.66 16.01
C VAL A 25 6.41 36.22 15.18
N PRO A 26 7.14 35.36 14.42
CA PRO A 26 8.31 35.77 13.65
C PRO A 26 7.97 36.41 12.30
N ILE A 27 6.75 36.21 11.79
CA ILE A 27 6.27 36.77 10.52
C ILE A 27 5.06 37.66 10.78
N CYS A 28 5.13 38.93 10.40
CA CYS A 28 3.99 39.83 10.56
C CYS A 28 2.80 39.36 9.71
N PRO A 29 1.61 39.07 10.28
CA PRO A 29 0.45 38.60 9.52
C PRO A 29 -0.12 39.68 8.59
N TYR A 30 0.16 40.96 8.84
CA TYR A 30 -0.39 42.08 8.08
C TYR A 30 0.45 42.45 6.86
N CYS A 31 1.77 42.56 7.03
CA CYS A 31 2.68 42.96 5.95
C CYS A 31 3.62 41.85 5.45
N ARG A 32 3.55 40.64 6.05
CA ARG A 32 4.35 39.45 5.71
C ARG A 32 5.87 39.64 5.83
N VAL A 33 6.32 40.70 6.49
CA VAL A 33 7.75 40.93 6.77
C VAL A 33 8.23 40.00 7.88
N VAL A 34 9.37 39.37 7.63
CA VAL A 34 10.08 38.48 8.55
C VAL A 34 10.91 39.30 9.54
N ARG A 35 10.88 38.94 10.82
CA ARG A 35 11.60 39.62 11.92
C ARG A 35 12.98 39.00 12.15
N THR A 36 13.86 39.13 11.16
CA THR A 36 15.22 38.55 11.20
C THR A 36 16.11 39.13 12.30
N ASP A 37 15.69 40.22 12.93
CA ASP A 37 16.36 40.88 14.06
C ASP A 37 16.14 40.15 15.40
N GLN A 38 15.08 39.34 15.51
CA GLN A 38 14.69 38.71 16.77
C GLN A 38 14.61 37.18 16.71
N TYR A 39 14.57 36.62 15.52
CA TYR A 39 14.50 35.18 15.32
C TYR A 39 15.62 34.73 14.42
N SER A 40 16.25 33.64 14.83
CA SER A 40 17.17 32.87 14.01
C SER A 40 16.45 32.28 12.79
N ARG A 41 17.25 31.89 11.81
CA ARG A 41 16.76 31.16 10.63
C ARG A 41 16.02 29.89 11.05
N ASP A 42 16.55 29.15 12.01
CA ASP A 42 15.99 27.85 12.43
C ASP A 42 14.63 28.01 13.13
N GLU A 43 14.48 29.00 14.02
CA GLU A 43 13.18 29.34 14.63
C GLU A 43 12.15 29.78 13.58
N LEU A 44 12.59 30.42 12.50
CA LEU A 44 11.73 30.77 11.38
C LEU A 44 11.23 29.54 10.63
N PHE A 45 12.11 28.56 10.42
CA PHE A 45 11.78 27.30 9.76
C PHE A 45 10.84 26.47 10.64
N ASP A 46 11.10 26.38 11.95
CA ASP A 46 10.23 25.67 12.89
C ASP A 46 8.82 26.28 12.91
N TYR A 47 8.71 27.61 12.96
CA TYR A 47 7.42 28.30 12.86
C TYR A 47 6.73 28.05 11.51
N LEU A 48 7.47 28.11 10.41
CA LEU A 48 6.90 27.83 9.09
C LEU A 48 6.47 26.36 8.96
N GLU A 49 7.21 25.42 9.54
CA GLU A 49 6.86 24.00 9.51
C GLU A 49 5.66 23.69 10.42
N GLU A 50 5.49 24.41 11.53
CA GLU A 50 4.33 24.29 12.43
C GLU A 50 3.04 24.82 11.77
N PHE A 51 3.09 26.01 11.16
CA PHE A 51 1.90 26.69 10.61
C PHE A 51 1.64 26.39 9.13
N PHE A 52 2.69 26.08 8.37
CA PHE A 52 2.66 25.76 6.94
C PHE A 52 3.52 24.52 6.64
N PRO A 53 3.18 23.35 7.24
CA PRO A 53 3.98 22.14 7.11
C PRO A 53 4.21 21.78 5.64
N THR A 54 5.47 21.88 5.20
CA THR A 54 5.89 21.55 3.82
C THR A 54 5.91 20.04 3.57
N ARG A 55 6.07 19.27 4.65
CA ARG A 55 5.79 17.84 4.69
C ARG A 55 4.34 17.69 5.14
N LEU A 56 3.52 16.93 4.40
CA LEU A 56 2.21 16.51 4.89
C LEU A 56 2.42 15.75 6.20
N THR A 57 2.35 16.44 7.34
CA THR A 57 2.28 15.77 8.64
C THR A 57 1.01 14.96 8.59
N HIS A 58 1.17 13.63 8.62
CA HIS A 58 0.07 12.68 8.59
C HIS A 58 -0.86 13.00 9.76
N LYS A 59 -1.92 13.76 9.48
CA LYS A 59 -2.88 14.16 10.50
C LYS A 59 -3.51 12.90 11.04
N LYS A 60 -3.22 12.61 12.31
CA LYS A 60 -3.86 11.53 13.07
C LYS A 60 -5.36 11.62 12.85
N LYS A 61 -5.97 10.55 12.34
CA LYS A 61 -7.42 10.48 12.14
C LYS A 61 -8.01 9.77 13.37
N PRO A 62 -8.72 10.46 14.28
CA PRO A 62 -9.19 9.84 15.53
C PRO A 62 -10.44 8.98 15.35
N VAL A 63 -11.21 9.22 14.28
CA VAL A 63 -12.49 8.55 14.00
C VAL A 63 -12.52 8.12 12.54
N SER A 64 -12.91 6.87 12.30
CA SER A 64 -13.09 6.37 10.93
C SER A 64 -14.37 6.92 10.33
N THR A 65 -14.33 7.19 9.03
CA THR A 65 -15.54 7.36 8.21
C THR A 65 -15.78 6.14 7.32
N ALA A 66 -14.92 5.13 7.43
CA ALA A 66 -14.87 4.01 6.50
C ALA A 66 -15.76 2.84 6.96
N LYS A 67 -16.37 2.17 5.99
CA LYS A 67 -17.09 0.92 6.21
C LYS A 67 -16.11 -0.16 6.68
N ARG A 68 -16.55 -1.03 7.59
CA ARG A 68 -15.79 -2.21 8.03
C ARG A 68 -15.29 -3.02 6.83
N LEU A 69 -13.97 -3.06 6.64
CA LEU A 69 -13.29 -3.93 5.67
C LEU A 69 -13.61 -5.40 5.98
N LYS A 70 -13.87 -6.17 4.92
CA LYS A 70 -14.07 -7.61 5.05
C LYS A 70 -12.71 -8.29 5.03
N THR A 71 -12.46 -9.18 5.98
CA THR A 71 -11.34 -10.12 5.88
C THR A 71 -11.61 -11.07 4.72
N ARG A 72 -10.59 -11.31 3.90
CA ARG A 72 -10.70 -12.22 2.75
C ARG A 72 -10.09 -13.57 3.07
N ASP A 73 -10.75 -14.62 2.61
CA ASP A 73 -10.17 -15.96 2.58
C ASP A 73 -9.26 -16.09 1.36
N PHE A 74 -8.00 -16.41 1.61
CA PHE A 74 -7.00 -16.62 0.56
C PHE A 74 -7.42 -17.76 -0.40
N TRP A 75 -7.98 -18.86 0.13
CA TRP A 75 -8.29 -20.03 -0.69
C TRP A 75 -9.45 -19.81 -1.66
N GLU A 76 -10.43 -19.01 -1.27
CA GLU A 76 -11.53 -18.58 -2.14
C GLU A 76 -10.99 -17.84 -3.37
N TRP A 77 -10.12 -16.85 -3.15
CA TRP A 77 -9.53 -16.05 -4.22
C TRP A 77 -8.53 -16.82 -5.08
N TYR A 78 -7.75 -17.70 -4.47
CA TYR A 78 -6.82 -18.57 -5.20
C TYR A 78 -7.58 -19.52 -6.14
N SER A 79 -8.62 -20.18 -5.62
CA SER A 79 -9.46 -21.09 -6.41
C SER A 79 -10.18 -20.34 -7.54
N PHE A 80 -10.72 -19.15 -7.24
CA PHE A 80 -11.32 -18.27 -8.24
C PHE A 80 -10.32 -17.91 -9.36
N GLY A 81 -9.07 -17.61 -9.00
CA GLY A 81 -8.00 -17.36 -9.97
C GLY A 81 -7.75 -18.54 -10.92
N ILE A 82 -7.72 -19.77 -10.40
CA ILE A 82 -7.54 -21.00 -11.20
C ILE A 82 -8.72 -21.20 -12.16
N PHE A 83 -9.96 -21.16 -11.66
CA PHE A 83 -11.16 -21.42 -12.48
C PHE A 83 -11.40 -20.37 -13.57
N THR A 84 -10.82 -19.18 -13.42
CA THR A 84 -10.94 -18.07 -14.38
C THR A 84 -9.70 -17.91 -15.26
N PHE A 85 -8.83 -18.93 -15.34
CA PHE A 85 -7.60 -18.89 -16.13
C PHE A 85 -6.73 -17.64 -15.85
N GLY A 86 -6.68 -17.22 -14.59
CA GLY A 86 -5.87 -16.08 -14.14
C GLY A 86 -6.56 -14.72 -14.13
N ILE A 87 -7.75 -14.56 -14.72
CA ILE A 87 -8.49 -13.28 -14.67
C ILE A 87 -8.82 -12.92 -13.22
N GLY A 88 -9.25 -13.91 -12.43
CA GLY A 88 -9.58 -13.74 -11.02
C GLY A 88 -8.41 -13.27 -10.17
N TYR A 89 -7.17 -13.58 -10.57
CA TYR A 89 -5.97 -13.09 -9.90
C TYR A 89 -5.76 -11.57 -10.14
N TYR A 90 -6.04 -11.06 -11.33
CA TYR A 90 -5.99 -9.61 -11.58
C TYR A 90 -7.08 -8.86 -10.81
N ILE A 91 -8.28 -9.43 -10.74
CA ILE A 91 -9.36 -8.89 -9.91
C ILE A 91 -8.93 -8.87 -8.45
N TYR A 92 -8.37 -9.98 -7.94
CA TYR A 92 -7.82 -10.06 -6.59
C TYR A 92 -6.76 -8.97 -6.32
N LEU A 93 -5.84 -8.75 -7.27
CA LEU A 93 -4.82 -7.70 -7.18
C LEU A 93 -5.42 -6.29 -7.05
N LEU A 94 -6.37 -5.94 -7.91
CA LEU A 94 -7.02 -4.63 -7.85
C LEU A 94 -7.83 -4.44 -6.57
N VAL A 95 -8.49 -5.50 -6.15
CA VAL A 95 -9.31 -5.53 -4.94
C VAL A 95 -8.45 -5.41 -3.68
N THR A 96 -7.30 -6.09 -3.61
CA THR A 96 -6.36 -5.95 -2.48
C THR A 96 -5.70 -4.56 -2.44
N LEU A 97 -5.37 -3.98 -3.60
CA LEU A 97 -4.93 -2.57 -3.66
C LEU A 97 -6.01 -1.61 -3.17
N LYS A 98 -7.27 -1.87 -3.51
CA LYS A 98 -8.40 -1.07 -3.02
C LYS A 98 -8.53 -1.22 -1.51
N ASP A 99 -8.48 -2.43 -0.97
CA ASP A 99 -8.54 -2.65 0.47
C ASP A 99 -7.38 -1.95 1.20
N MET A 100 -6.18 -1.89 0.61
CA MET A 100 -5.07 -1.08 1.14
C MET A 100 -5.37 0.42 1.13
N ASN A 101 -6.05 0.93 0.10
CA ASN A 101 -6.45 2.34 0.03
C ASN A 101 -7.51 2.67 1.07
N ASP A 102 -8.54 1.83 1.16
CA ASP A 102 -9.64 1.96 2.11
C ASP A 102 -9.13 1.79 3.56
N HIS A 103 -8.11 0.96 3.77
CA HIS A 103 -7.41 0.82 5.06
C HIS A 103 -6.82 2.14 5.55
N TRP A 104 -6.33 2.99 4.65
CA TRP A 104 -5.78 4.30 5.04
C TRP A 104 -6.83 5.23 5.67
N ASP A 105 -8.11 4.98 5.45
CA ASP A 105 -9.18 5.80 6.01
C ASP A 105 -9.53 5.44 7.46
N TYR A 106 -8.95 4.37 8.01
CA TYR A 106 -9.03 3.99 9.43
C TYR A 106 -8.18 4.88 10.33
N PRO A 107 -8.39 4.83 11.66
CA PRO A 107 -7.57 5.56 12.60
C PRO A 107 -6.11 5.10 12.55
N HIS A 108 -5.21 6.01 12.21
CA HIS A 108 -3.77 5.74 12.08
C HIS A 108 -2.95 6.73 12.92
N GLY A 109 -1.80 6.27 13.39
CA GLY A 109 -0.80 7.11 14.07
C GLY A 109 -0.02 7.99 13.10
N SER A 110 0.68 9.01 13.63
CA SER A 110 1.58 9.88 12.85
C SER A 110 2.84 9.16 12.36
N TYR A 111 3.14 7.98 12.91
CA TYR A 111 4.27 7.13 12.55
C TYR A 111 3.97 6.21 11.35
N GLU A 112 2.70 6.03 10.99
CA GLU A 112 2.30 5.11 9.91
C GLU A 112 2.53 5.74 8.53
N THR A 113 3.07 4.94 7.61
CA THR A 113 3.25 5.37 6.21
C THR A 113 2.02 5.06 5.38
N THR A 114 1.77 5.85 4.34
CA THR A 114 0.58 5.66 3.51
C THR A 114 0.55 4.33 2.77
N THR A 115 -0.59 3.64 2.84
CA THR A 115 -0.89 2.44 2.06
C THR A 115 -1.56 2.77 0.71
N LYS A 116 -1.79 4.06 0.41
CA LYS A 116 -2.51 4.48 -0.80
C LYS A 116 -1.73 4.16 -2.07
N ASN A 117 -2.44 3.63 -3.05
CA ASN A 117 -2.01 3.28 -4.40
C ASN A 117 -2.91 3.98 -5.42
N ASP A 118 -2.33 4.34 -6.56
CA ASP A 118 -3.10 4.83 -7.68
C ASP A 118 -3.75 3.64 -8.40
N LEU A 119 -5.05 3.43 -8.11
CA LEU A 119 -5.84 2.34 -8.70
C LEU A 119 -6.02 2.52 -10.21
N PHE A 120 -6.11 3.76 -10.69
CA PHE A 120 -6.28 4.03 -12.12
C PHE A 120 -5.03 3.65 -12.88
N THR A 121 -3.86 4.10 -12.43
CA THR A 121 -2.57 3.72 -13.02
C THR A 121 -2.33 2.21 -12.91
N SER A 122 -2.69 1.59 -11.77
CA SER A 122 -2.55 0.14 -11.59
C SER A 122 -3.44 -0.64 -12.55
N PHE A 123 -4.70 -0.22 -12.75
CA PHE A 123 -5.61 -0.82 -13.70
C PHE A 123 -5.09 -0.70 -15.13
N LEU A 124 -4.67 0.50 -15.53
CA LEU A 124 -4.13 0.75 -16.87
C LEU A 124 -2.88 -0.10 -17.12
N LEU A 125 -1.98 -0.20 -16.14
CA LEU A 125 -0.78 -1.01 -16.23
C LEU A 125 -1.09 -2.51 -16.41
N LEU A 126 -2.06 -3.05 -15.66
CA LEU A 126 -2.53 -4.43 -15.84
C LEU A 126 -3.11 -4.65 -17.23
N LEU A 127 -3.92 -3.71 -17.73
CA LEU A 127 -4.57 -3.82 -19.04
C LEU A 127 -3.55 -3.76 -20.18
N THR A 128 -2.53 -2.90 -20.09
CA THR A 128 -1.58 -2.67 -21.19
C THR A 128 -0.40 -3.64 -21.20
N THR A 129 0.02 -4.16 -20.04
CA THR A 129 1.26 -4.95 -19.92
C THR A 129 1.08 -6.32 -19.27
N SER A 130 -0.13 -6.65 -18.80
CA SER A 130 -0.52 -7.95 -18.22
C SER A 130 0.48 -8.47 -17.18
N PHE A 131 1.37 -9.38 -17.58
CA PHE A 131 2.36 -10.03 -16.70
C PHE A 131 3.32 -9.02 -16.07
N PHE A 132 3.89 -8.10 -16.85
CA PHE A 132 4.86 -7.12 -16.33
C PHE A 132 4.20 -6.15 -15.35
N GLY A 133 2.98 -5.71 -15.66
CA GLY A 133 2.20 -4.85 -14.79
C GLY A 133 1.89 -5.50 -13.45
N ALA A 134 1.51 -6.79 -13.45
CA ALA A 134 1.26 -7.54 -12.24
C ALA A 134 2.50 -7.62 -11.33
N ILE A 135 3.70 -7.83 -11.89
CA ILE A 135 4.94 -7.86 -11.13
C ILE A 135 5.18 -6.52 -10.41
N ILE A 136 5.04 -5.40 -11.13
CA ILE A 136 5.26 -4.05 -10.58
C ILE A 136 4.24 -3.73 -9.49
N ILE A 137 2.97 -4.08 -9.73
CA ILE A 137 1.90 -3.84 -8.76
C ILE A 137 2.11 -4.67 -7.50
N GLN A 138 2.49 -5.94 -7.63
CA GLN A 138 2.82 -6.78 -6.50
C GLN A 138 3.97 -6.20 -5.69
N TYR A 139 5.04 -5.77 -6.36
CA TYR A 139 6.16 -5.12 -5.68
C TYR A 139 5.69 -3.89 -4.87
N ASN A 140 4.92 -3.00 -5.49
CA ASN A 140 4.42 -1.80 -4.82
C ASN A 140 3.50 -2.12 -3.64
N ARG A 141 2.58 -3.09 -3.81
CA ARG A 141 1.69 -3.61 -2.78
C ARG A 141 2.51 -4.08 -1.57
N TYR A 142 3.43 -5.00 -1.79
CA TYR A 142 4.24 -5.58 -0.72
C TYR A 142 5.19 -4.58 -0.07
N GLN A 143 5.82 -3.72 -0.86
CA GLN A 143 6.76 -2.74 -0.32
C GLN A 143 6.05 -1.73 0.59
N LYS A 144 4.90 -1.19 0.15
CA LYS A 144 4.12 -0.25 0.98
C LYS A 144 3.58 -0.92 2.23
N LEU A 145 3.04 -2.13 2.09
CA LEU A 145 2.50 -2.86 3.23
C LEU A 145 3.59 -3.21 4.25
N TYR A 146 4.77 -3.64 3.78
CA TYR A 146 5.94 -3.90 4.62
C TYR A 146 6.36 -2.68 5.42
N THR A 147 6.52 -1.52 4.75
CA THR A 147 6.91 -0.28 5.41
C THR A 147 5.82 0.22 6.37
N HIS A 148 4.55 0.07 6.03
CA HIS A 148 3.44 0.44 6.89
C HIS A 148 3.42 -0.39 8.18
N ILE A 149 3.48 -1.72 8.06
CA ILE A 149 3.46 -2.62 9.21
C ILE A 149 4.68 -2.43 10.09
N LEU A 150 5.88 -2.26 9.51
CA LEU A 150 7.11 -2.04 10.28
C LEU A 150 7.10 -0.79 11.16
N ASN A 151 6.29 0.21 10.82
CA ASN A 151 6.20 1.42 11.61
C ASN A 151 5.07 1.35 12.65
N ALA A 152 4.25 0.30 12.63
CA ALA A 152 3.17 0.13 13.60
C ALA A 152 3.73 -0.23 14.99
N PRO A 153 3.09 0.18 16.10
CA PRO A 153 3.61 -0.01 17.46
C PRO A 153 3.60 -1.48 17.90
N ARG A 154 2.94 -2.36 17.14
CA ARG A 154 2.76 -3.78 17.46
C ARG A 154 3.69 -4.72 16.66
N VAL A 155 4.73 -4.21 16.02
CA VAL A 155 5.67 -5.00 15.21
C VAL A 155 6.28 -6.16 16.00
N GLY A 156 6.57 -5.97 17.29
CA GLY A 156 7.22 -6.97 18.14
C GLY A 156 6.47 -8.31 18.27
N SER A 157 5.15 -8.36 17.99
CA SER A 157 4.38 -9.60 18.00
C SER A 157 4.04 -10.17 16.61
N LEU A 158 4.32 -9.43 15.54
CA LEU A 158 4.01 -9.84 14.17
C LEU A 158 5.26 -10.44 13.54
N ARG A 159 5.16 -11.68 13.01
CA ARG A 159 6.21 -12.23 12.15
C ARG A 159 6.28 -11.35 10.91
N VAL A 160 7.34 -10.55 10.78
CA VAL A 160 7.52 -9.67 9.64
C VAL A 160 7.80 -10.53 8.40
N PRO A 161 6.96 -10.45 7.36
CA PRO A 161 7.09 -11.30 6.18
C PRO A 161 8.22 -10.79 5.26
N LEU A 162 8.52 -11.57 4.21
CA LEU A 162 9.56 -11.25 3.23
C LEU A 162 9.37 -9.86 2.61
N ARG A 163 10.48 -9.14 2.42
CA ARG A 163 10.49 -7.82 1.77
C ARG A 163 9.95 -7.91 0.34
N GLY A 164 9.32 -6.83 -0.12
CA GLY A 164 8.77 -6.72 -1.48
C GLY A 164 9.79 -7.04 -2.60
N LYS A 165 11.09 -6.75 -2.38
CA LYS A 165 12.16 -7.13 -3.33
C LYS A 165 12.28 -8.64 -3.56
N SER A 166 12.15 -9.46 -2.51
CA SER A 166 12.26 -10.93 -2.64
C SER A 166 11.08 -11.48 -3.43
N ILE A 167 9.88 -10.96 -3.17
CA ILE A 167 8.65 -11.38 -3.87
C ILE A 167 8.68 -10.93 -5.34
N PHE A 168 9.19 -9.73 -5.62
CA PHE A 168 9.40 -9.25 -6.99
C PHE A 168 10.24 -10.26 -7.80
N TRP A 169 11.39 -10.69 -7.26
CA TRP A 169 12.25 -11.65 -7.96
C TRP A 169 11.60 -13.02 -8.16
N LEU A 170 10.77 -13.48 -7.21
CA LEU A 170 9.99 -14.71 -7.40
C LEU A 170 9.00 -14.59 -8.55
N PHE A 171 8.27 -13.48 -8.67
CA PHE A 171 7.34 -13.27 -9.78
C PHE A 171 8.05 -13.08 -11.13
N VAL A 172 9.21 -12.40 -11.14
CA VAL A 172 10.07 -12.31 -12.34
C VAL A 172 10.52 -13.70 -12.77
N LEU A 173 11.05 -14.50 -11.84
CA LEU A 173 11.47 -15.87 -12.10
C LEU A 173 10.31 -16.73 -12.62
N GLN A 174 9.14 -16.66 -11.97
CA GLN A 174 7.94 -17.37 -12.41
C GLN A 174 7.55 -16.99 -13.86
N THR A 175 7.66 -15.71 -14.21
CA THR A 175 7.35 -15.23 -15.57
C THR A 175 8.38 -15.72 -16.59
N ILE A 176 9.66 -15.70 -16.25
CA ILE A 176 10.73 -16.26 -17.12
C ILE A 176 10.51 -17.75 -17.35
N LEU A 177 10.20 -18.51 -16.29
CA LEU A 177 9.91 -19.95 -16.38
C LEU A 177 8.68 -20.22 -17.24
N PHE A 178 7.62 -19.42 -17.10
CA PHE A 178 6.43 -19.54 -17.94
C PHE A 178 6.74 -19.29 -19.42
N LEU A 179 7.46 -18.21 -19.73
CA LEU A 179 7.84 -17.89 -21.12
C LEU A 179 8.75 -18.98 -21.71
N ALA A 180 9.70 -19.49 -20.93
CA ALA A 180 10.56 -20.60 -21.33
C ALA A 180 9.75 -21.89 -21.59
N LEU A 181 8.79 -22.20 -20.72
CA LEU A 181 7.89 -23.34 -20.89
C LEU A 181 7.09 -23.22 -22.20
N VAL A 182 6.47 -22.08 -22.45
CA VAL A 182 5.70 -21.81 -23.67
C VAL A 182 6.59 -21.92 -24.91
N ALA A 183 7.80 -21.35 -24.87
CA ALA A 183 8.74 -21.42 -25.98
C ALA A 183 9.17 -22.87 -26.28
N LEU A 184 9.54 -23.66 -25.26
CA LEU A 184 9.95 -25.05 -25.45
C LEU A 184 8.82 -25.92 -26.01
N ILE A 185 7.59 -25.74 -25.52
CA ILE A 185 6.41 -26.43 -26.05
C ILE A 185 6.19 -26.04 -27.51
N PHE A 186 6.26 -24.74 -27.82
CA PHE A 186 6.09 -24.24 -29.18
C PHE A 186 7.14 -24.80 -30.15
N PHE A 187 8.42 -24.82 -29.76
CA PHE A 187 9.50 -25.40 -30.57
C PHE A 187 9.35 -26.92 -30.73
N GLY A 188 8.97 -27.64 -29.67
CA GLY A 188 8.70 -29.08 -29.74
C GLY A 188 7.56 -29.41 -30.69
N ILE A 189 6.43 -28.70 -30.60
CA ILE A 189 5.29 -28.88 -31.50
C ILE A 189 5.70 -28.50 -32.94
N SER A 190 6.40 -27.39 -33.13
CA SER A 190 6.84 -26.96 -34.47
C SER A 190 7.79 -27.97 -35.13
N ALA A 191 8.72 -28.54 -34.37
CA ALA A 191 9.62 -29.59 -34.85
C ALA A 191 8.87 -30.88 -35.19
N PHE A 192 7.87 -31.25 -34.39
CA PHE A 192 6.99 -32.39 -34.67
C PHE A 192 6.21 -32.17 -35.98
N LEU A 193 5.56 -31.02 -36.13
CA LEU A 193 4.82 -30.66 -37.35
C LEU A 193 5.74 -30.66 -38.57
N ALA A 194 6.93 -30.05 -38.48
CA ALA A 194 7.89 -30.05 -39.58
C ALA A 194 8.35 -31.46 -39.97
N GLY A 195 8.56 -32.36 -38.99
CA GLY A 195 8.89 -33.75 -39.27
C GLY A 195 7.80 -34.50 -40.03
N MET A 196 6.52 -34.20 -39.73
CA MET A 196 5.39 -34.80 -40.46
C MET A 196 5.27 -34.30 -41.91
N PHE A 197 5.59 -33.03 -42.19
CA PHE A 197 5.43 -32.45 -43.53
C PHE A 197 6.64 -32.58 -44.45
N PHE A 198 7.86 -32.68 -43.90
CA PHE A 198 9.11 -32.64 -44.67
C PHE A 198 9.91 -33.95 -44.60
N GLU A 199 9.31 -35.06 -44.14
CA GLU A 199 9.95 -36.38 -43.98
C GLU A 199 11.27 -36.34 -43.18
N PHE A 200 11.45 -35.32 -42.33
CA PHE A 200 12.62 -35.16 -41.49
C PHE A 200 12.46 -35.98 -40.20
N ASN A 201 13.47 -36.75 -39.79
CA ASN A 201 13.43 -37.49 -38.53
C ASN A 201 13.57 -36.55 -37.32
N SER A 202 12.49 -35.83 -36.98
CA SER A 202 12.42 -34.83 -35.91
C SER A 202 12.08 -35.41 -34.54
N LEU A 203 11.91 -36.73 -34.43
CA LEU A 203 11.44 -37.39 -33.20
C LEU A 203 12.33 -37.08 -32.00
N TRP A 204 13.65 -37.17 -32.18
CA TRP A 204 14.62 -36.88 -31.11
C TRP A 204 14.63 -35.42 -30.69
N ILE A 205 14.50 -34.50 -31.65
CA ILE A 205 14.44 -33.06 -31.38
C ILE A 205 13.16 -32.74 -30.59
N THR A 206 12.03 -33.27 -31.04
CA THR A 206 10.73 -33.13 -30.36
C THR A 206 10.81 -33.66 -28.93
N LEU A 207 11.36 -34.86 -28.73
CA LEU A 207 11.49 -35.48 -27.43
C LEU A 207 12.37 -34.62 -26.48
N LEU A 208 13.48 -34.07 -26.98
CA LEU A 208 14.36 -33.20 -26.20
C LEU A 208 13.63 -31.94 -25.72
N PHE A 209 12.87 -31.28 -26.60
CA PHE A 209 12.08 -30.10 -26.22
C PHE A 209 10.96 -30.45 -25.21
N LEU A 210 10.29 -31.59 -25.37
CA LEU A 210 9.25 -32.03 -24.44
C LEU A 210 9.81 -32.38 -23.06
N ILE A 211 10.95 -33.09 -22.99
CA ILE A 211 11.64 -33.37 -21.72
C ILE A 211 12.08 -32.06 -21.05
N GLY A 212 12.68 -31.14 -21.83
CA GLY A 212 13.04 -29.82 -21.34
C GLY A 212 11.83 -29.05 -20.78
N SER A 213 10.69 -29.09 -21.49
CA SER A 213 9.45 -28.46 -21.03
C SER A 213 8.93 -29.06 -19.72
N GLY A 214 9.03 -30.39 -19.55
CA GLY A 214 8.65 -31.07 -18.32
C GLY A 214 9.50 -30.63 -17.12
N LEU A 215 10.82 -30.49 -17.31
CA LEU A 215 11.73 -30.00 -16.25
C LEU A 215 11.40 -28.55 -15.85
N ILE A 216 11.18 -27.67 -16.84
CA ILE A 216 10.80 -26.28 -16.58
C ILE A 216 9.43 -26.19 -15.89
N LEU A 217 8.48 -27.06 -16.25
CA LEU A 217 7.17 -27.12 -15.62
C LEU A 217 7.26 -27.46 -14.13
N VAL A 218 8.10 -28.44 -13.76
CA VAL A 218 8.33 -28.79 -12.34
C VAL A 218 8.90 -27.60 -11.58
N LEU A 219 9.92 -26.93 -12.13
CA LEU A 219 10.53 -25.75 -11.50
C LEU A 219 9.52 -24.59 -11.39
N TYR A 220 8.70 -24.38 -12.41
CA TYR A 220 7.62 -23.39 -12.40
C TYR A 220 6.65 -23.65 -11.25
N PHE A 221 6.20 -24.89 -11.05
CA PHE A 221 5.29 -25.23 -9.95
C PHE A 221 5.95 -25.05 -8.58
N LEU A 222 7.22 -25.39 -8.42
CA LEU A 222 7.94 -25.14 -7.16
C LEU A 222 7.97 -23.65 -6.82
N VAL A 223 8.31 -22.79 -7.78
CA VAL A 223 8.30 -21.32 -7.58
C VAL A 223 6.88 -20.83 -7.31
N HIS A 224 5.88 -21.35 -8.02
CA HIS A 224 4.48 -20.99 -7.82
C HIS A 224 3.99 -21.32 -6.40
N ILE A 225 4.30 -22.51 -5.89
CA ILE A 225 3.95 -22.93 -4.52
C ILE A 225 4.57 -21.97 -3.50
N LEU A 226 5.83 -21.57 -3.67
CA LEU A 226 6.47 -20.59 -2.80
C LEU A 226 5.72 -19.26 -2.80
N ILE A 227 5.35 -18.75 -3.97
CA ILE A 227 4.56 -17.51 -4.11
C ILE A 227 3.20 -17.63 -3.39
N VAL A 228 2.51 -18.77 -3.55
CA VAL A 228 1.23 -19.05 -2.87
C VAL A 228 1.37 -19.03 -1.36
N ILE A 229 2.42 -19.65 -0.81
CA ILE A 229 2.70 -19.64 0.63
C ILE A 229 2.91 -18.21 1.12
N PHE A 230 3.70 -17.41 0.40
CA PHE A 230 3.97 -16.03 0.79
C PHE A 230 2.75 -15.12 0.68
N GLU A 231 1.94 -15.25 -0.38
CA GLU A 231 0.68 -14.53 -0.52
C GLU A 231 -0.26 -14.83 0.66
N ARG A 232 -0.36 -16.10 1.05
CA ARG A 232 -1.20 -16.52 2.18
C ARG A 232 -0.73 -15.90 3.49
N GLU A 233 0.56 -15.96 3.79
CA GLU A 233 1.12 -15.34 5.00
C GLU A 233 0.85 -13.84 5.01
N TRP A 234 1.09 -13.16 3.90
CA TRP A 234 0.85 -11.73 3.76
C TRP A 234 -0.62 -11.34 3.95
N GLN A 235 -1.54 -12.10 3.35
CA GLN A 235 -2.97 -11.85 3.51
C GLN A 235 -3.40 -12.04 4.97
N SER A 236 -2.86 -13.05 5.65
CA SER A 236 -3.13 -13.27 7.09
C SER A 236 -2.67 -12.08 7.92
N ILE A 237 -1.43 -11.62 7.72
CA ILE A 237 -0.84 -10.51 8.47
C ILE A 237 -1.63 -9.22 8.21
N PHE A 238 -2.02 -8.97 6.96
CA PHE A 238 -2.84 -7.81 6.62
C PHE A 238 -4.22 -7.86 7.28
N ASN A 239 -4.88 -9.03 7.25
CA ASN A 239 -6.17 -9.23 7.92
C ASN A 239 -6.04 -8.99 9.44
N ASP A 240 -5.00 -9.51 10.09
CA ASP A 240 -4.75 -9.30 11.52
C ASP A 240 -4.53 -7.83 11.86
N HIS A 241 -3.80 -7.11 11.00
CA HIS A 241 -3.57 -5.68 11.11
C HIS A 241 -4.86 -4.86 10.99
N ILE A 242 -5.71 -5.19 10.01
CA ILE A 242 -7.04 -4.59 9.86
C ILE A 242 -7.89 -4.80 11.12
N ILE A 243 -7.93 -6.04 11.64
CA ILE A 243 -8.70 -6.37 12.86
C ILE A 243 -8.21 -5.52 14.04
N TRP A 244 -6.90 -5.34 14.19
CA TRP A 244 -6.32 -4.50 15.23
C TRP A 244 -6.79 -3.04 15.13
N HIS A 245 -6.75 -2.43 13.94
CA HIS A 245 -7.25 -1.06 13.75
C HIS A 245 -8.75 -0.94 14.04
N MET A 246 -9.56 -1.92 13.65
CA MET A 246 -10.99 -1.94 13.98
C MET A 246 -11.25 -2.02 15.49
N GLN A 247 -10.44 -2.79 16.22
CA GLN A 247 -10.54 -2.88 17.68
C GLN A 247 -10.13 -1.57 18.37
N LEU A 248 -9.12 -0.88 17.86
CA LEU A 248 -8.73 0.45 18.36
C LEU A 248 -9.84 1.47 18.16
N GLU A 249 -10.49 1.44 17.00
CA GLU A 249 -11.64 2.29 16.73
C GLU A 249 -12.77 2.03 17.72
N ALA A 250 -13.15 0.76 17.94
CA ALA A 250 -14.18 0.39 18.90
C ALA A 250 -13.87 0.85 20.33
N LYS A 251 -12.60 0.77 20.76
CA LYS A 251 -12.14 1.27 22.07
C LYS A 251 -12.19 2.79 22.16
N ASN A 252 -11.79 3.51 21.11
CA ASN A 252 -11.87 4.97 21.11
C ASN A 252 -13.33 5.43 21.17
N VAL A 253 -14.22 4.82 20.39
CA VAL A 253 -15.66 5.12 20.43
C VAL A 253 -16.26 4.86 21.80
N SER A 254 -15.89 3.77 22.49
CA SER A 254 -16.43 3.48 23.84
C SER A 254 -15.93 4.45 24.92
N ILE A 255 -14.75 5.05 24.75
CA ILE A 255 -14.21 6.08 25.68
C ILE A 255 -14.87 7.44 25.46
N PHE A 256 -15.27 7.77 24.22
CA PHE A 256 -15.95 9.04 23.91
C PHE A 256 -17.49 8.96 23.98
N SER A 257 -18.07 7.76 24.03
CA SER A 257 -19.51 7.50 24.15
C SER A 257 -20.14 7.58 25.57
N PRO A 258 -19.42 7.64 26.72
CA PRO A 258 -20.08 7.76 28.03
C PRO A 258 -20.93 9.03 28.13
N LEU A 259 -20.51 10.11 27.46
CA LEU A 259 -21.22 11.39 27.42
C LEU A 259 -22.48 11.40 26.53
N ALA A 260 -22.68 10.39 25.68
CA ALA A 260 -23.86 10.30 24.81
C ALA A 260 -25.03 9.53 25.46
N LYS A 261 -24.77 8.73 26.49
CA LYS A 261 -25.83 8.01 27.23
C LYS A 261 -26.61 8.89 28.20
N ASP A 262 -26.04 10.01 28.64
CA ASP A 262 -26.70 10.89 29.62
C ASP A 262 -27.62 11.96 28.99
N ILE A 263 -27.68 12.08 27.66
CA ILE A 263 -28.50 13.11 26.99
C ILE A 263 -29.94 12.62 26.70
N ASN A 264 -30.25 11.32 26.85
CA ASN A 264 -31.59 10.77 26.60
C ASN A 264 -32.43 10.49 27.86
N TYR A 265 -32.00 10.91 29.05
CA TYR A 265 -32.78 10.82 30.29
C TYR A 265 -33.34 12.19 30.74
N LYS A 266 -34.02 12.91 29.83
CA LYS A 266 -34.96 13.99 30.19
C LYS A 266 -35.79 14.43 28.98
N LYS A 267 -36.70 13.56 28.56
CA LYS A 267 -37.97 14.00 27.98
C LYS A 267 -39.08 13.42 28.85
N THR A 268 -39.38 14.18 29.90
CA THR A 268 -40.72 14.28 30.50
C THR A 268 -41.73 14.67 29.44
#